data_AF-V7IA06-F1
#
_entry.id   AF-V7IA06-F1
#
_cell.length_a   1.000
_cell.length_b   1.000
_cell.length_c   1.000
_cell.angle_alpha   90.00
_cell.angle_beta   90.00
_cell.angle_gamma   90.00
#
_symmetry.space_group_name_H-M   'P 1'
#
loop_
_entity.id
_entity.type
_entity.pdbx_description
1 polymer ?
#
loop_
_entity_poly.entity_id
_entity_poly.type
_entity_poly.pdbx_seq_one_letter_code
_entity_poly.pdbx_strand_id
1 'polypeptide(L)'
;MKIFGRAYLLLSLPALYLIYAAFTQGKPSKYAIFLMIFLAFLSIDFLYDFVFKVSFRKIWILLVPYLTLYWSMNYGFFVMAWKNSRVQGSIIVGLFIMQLTSNILSHSKKSLSV
;
A
#
# COMPACT_ATOMS: atom_id res chain seq x y z
N MET A 1 13.82 0.98 12.03
CA MET A 1 12.91 1.59 11.04
C MET A 1 11.48 1.63 11.61
N LYS A 2 11.25 2.38 12.70
CA LYS A 2 9.96 2.40 13.45
C LYS A 2 9.05 3.60 13.13
N ILE A 3 9.58 4.62 12.43
CA ILE A 3 8.89 5.90 12.22
C ILE A 3 7.92 5.82 11.02
N PHE A 4 8.29 5.09 9.96
CA PHE A 4 7.49 5.02 8.73
C PHE A 4 6.13 4.32 8.91
N GLY A 5 6.05 3.18 9.63
CA GLY A 5 4.78 2.47 9.82
C GLY A 5 3.68 3.31 10.50
N ARG A 6 4.06 4.23 11.40
CA ARG A 6 3.11 5.16 12.04
C ARG A 6 2.58 6.22 11.09
N ALA A 7 3.42 6.73 10.18
CA ALA A 7 3.00 7.71 9.19
C ALA A 7 2.02 7.09 8.17
N TYR A 8 2.18 5.81 7.84
CA TYR A 8 1.24 5.10 6.94
C TYR A 8 -0.19 5.02 7.52
N LEU A 9 -0.34 4.93 8.84
CA LEU A 9 -1.66 4.91 9.47
C LEU A 9 -2.44 6.21 9.31
N LEU A 10 -1.75 7.34 9.16
CA LEU A 10 -2.41 8.62 8.89
C LEU A 10 -3.15 8.61 7.56
N LEU A 11 -2.78 7.73 6.62
CA LEU A 11 -3.49 7.54 5.36
C LEU A 11 -4.87 6.89 5.53
N SER A 12 -5.17 6.32 6.70
CA SER A 12 -6.52 5.82 6.99
C SER A 12 -7.55 6.94 7.04
N LEU A 13 -7.18 8.14 7.51
CA LEU A 13 -8.08 9.30 7.58
C LEU A 13 -8.59 9.74 6.20
N PRO A 14 -7.73 10.05 5.21
CA PRO A 14 -8.20 10.37 3.87
C PRO A 14 -8.90 9.18 3.21
N ALA A 15 -8.50 7.93 3.49
CA ALA A 15 -9.19 6.76 2.93
C ALA A 15 -10.64 6.66 3.42
N LEU A 16 -10.89 6.84 4.72
CA LEU A 16 -12.24 6.85 5.30
C LEU A 16 -13.09 7.99 4.72
N TYR A 17 -12.52 9.19 4.59
CA TYR A 17 -13.19 10.31 3.94
C TYR A 17 -13.55 10.00 2.49
N LEU A 18 -12.62 9.41 1.73
CA LEU A 18 -12.86 9.04 0.33
C LEU A 18 -13.91 7.94 0.17
N ILE A 19 -14.04 7.02 1.12
CA ILE A 19 -15.13 6.03 1.14
C ILE A 19 -16.47 6.73 1.32
N TYR A 20 -16.58 7.63 2.30
CA TYR A 20 -17.78 8.41 2.52
C TYR A 20 -18.14 9.26 1.28
N ALA A 21 -17.15 9.92 0.67
CA ALA A 21 -17.34 10.68 -0.56
C ALA A 21 -17.75 9.78 -1.75
N ALA A 22 -17.20 8.57 -1.86
CA ALA A 22 -17.54 7.63 -2.93
C ALA A 22 -19.01 7.20 -2.86
N PHE A 23 -19.53 6.96 -1.65
CA PHE A 23 -20.95 6.63 -1.44
C PHE A 23 -21.87 7.82 -1.69
N THR A 24 -21.54 9.01 -1.17
CA THR A 24 -22.39 10.20 -1.32
C THR A 24 -22.44 10.74 -2.75
N GLN A 25 -21.36 10.62 -3.51
CA GLN A 25 -21.28 11.10 -4.90
C GLN A 25 -21.67 10.05 -5.95
N GLY A 26 -22.17 8.87 -5.53
CA GLY A 26 -22.57 7.80 -6.45
C GLY A 26 -21.43 7.29 -7.34
N LYS A 27 -20.19 7.32 -6.85
CA LYS A 27 -19.04 6.85 -7.63
C LYS A 27 -19.12 5.33 -7.83
N PRO A 28 -18.51 4.79 -8.90
CA PRO A 28 -18.47 3.35 -9.13
C PRO A 28 -17.97 2.57 -7.89
N SER A 29 -18.65 1.48 -7.54
CA SER A 29 -18.33 0.68 -6.34
C SER A 29 -16.89 0.17 -6.30
N LYS A 30 -16.21 0.12 -7.46
CA LYS A 30 -14.79 -0.23 -7.58
C LYS A 30 -13.87 0.67 -6.74
N TYR A 31 -14.19 1.96 -6.62
CA TYR A 31 -13.41 2.90 -5.79
C TYR A 31 -13.53 2.54 -4.30
N ALA A 32 -14.74 2.23 -3.84
CA ALA A 32 -14.99 1.81 -2.46
C ALA A 32 -14.33 0.46 -2.14
N ILE A 33 -14.43 -0.53 -3.04
CA ILE A 33 -13.79 -1.85 -2.88
C ILE A 33 -12.28 -1.70 -2.70
N PHE A 34 -11.64 -0.90 -3.54
CA PHE A 34 -10.21 -0.63 -3.40
C PHE A 34 -9.86 0.06 -2.09
N LEU A 35 -10.62 1.08 -1.68
CA LEU A 35 -10.37 1.78 -0.42
C LEU A 35 -10.57 0.86 0.79
N MET A 36 -11.49 -0.11 0.72
CA MET A 36 -11.63 -1.15 1.74
C MET A 36 -10.41 -2.08 1.78
N ILE A 37 -9.87 -2.51 0.62
CA ILE A 37 -8.63 -3.29 0.55
C ILE A 37 -7.44 -2.49 1.11
N PHE A 38 -7.37 -1.20 0.79
CA PHE A 38 -6.36 -0.27 1.32
C PHE A 38 -6.44 -0.16 2.85
N LEU A 39 -7.64 0.00 3.39
CA LEU A 39 -7.85 0.03 4.84
C LEU A 39 -7.48 -1.30 5.49
N ALA A 40 -7.88 -2.44 4.91
CA ALA A 40 -7.52 -3.76 5.41
C ALA A 40 -5.99 -3.97 5.45
N PHE A 41 -5.27 -3.49 4.43
CA PHE A 41 -3.82 -3.48 4.41
C PHE A 41 -3.23 -2.68 5.58
N LEU A 42 -3.68 -1.43 5.79
CA LEU A 42 -3.24 -0.59 6.89
C LEU A 42 -3.56 -1.21 8.26
N SER A 43 -4.74 -1.82 8.41
CA SER A 43 -5.14 -2.49 9.64
C SER A 43 -4.27 -3.69 9.96
N ILE A 44 -3.90 -4.50 8.97
CA ILE A 44 -3.01 -5.64 9.18
C ILE A 44 -1.59 -5.18 9.52
N ASP A 45 -1.05 -4.18 8.83
CA ASP A 45 0.26 -3.60 9.15
C ASP A 45 0.30 -3.09 10.60
N PHE A 46 -0.74 -2.35 11.01
CA PHE A 46 -0.90 -1.90 12.40
C PHE A 46 -1.02 -3.04 13.40
N LEU A 47 -1.83 -4.05 13.10
CA LEU A 47 -2.07 -5.16 14.00
C LEU A 47 -0.77 -5.95 14.24
N TYR A 48 0.00 -6.20 13.19
CA TYR A 48 1.26 -6.94 13.30
C TYR A 48 2.37 -6.14 13.99
N ASP A 49 2.58 -4.87 13.60
CA ASP A 49 3.69 -4.08 14.13
C ASP A 49 3.39 -3.42 15.48
N PHE A 50 2.16 -2.96 15.72
CA PHE A 50 1.81 -2.20 16.92
C PHE A 50 1.19 -3.05 18.02
N VAL A 51 0.18 -3.85 17.68
CA VAL A 51 -0.57 -4.66 18.66
C VAL A 51 0.23 -5.89 19.04
N PHE A 52 0.61 -6.71 18.06
CA PHE A 52 1.33 -7.95 18.32
C PHE A 52 2.85 -7.74 18.48
N LYS A 53 3.42 -6.68 17.89
CA LYS A 53 4.87 -6.41 17.90
C LYS A 53 5.69 -7.61 17.41
N VAL A 54 5.09 -8.44 16.55
CA VAL A 54 5.72 -9.66 16.03
C VAL A 54 6.55 -9.31 14.81
N SER A 55 7.70 -9.95 14.65
CA SER A 55 8.47 -9.90 13.41
C SER A 55 7.76 -10.70 12.30
N PHE A 56 6.58 -10.24 11.87
CA PHE A 56 5.72 -10.93 10.90
C PHE A 56 6.44 -11.24 9.58
N ARG A 57 7.46 -10.43 9.25
CA ARG A 57 8.36 -10.64 8.09
C ARG A 57 9.16 -11.95 8.13
N LYS A 58 9.31 -12.57 9.30
CA LYS A 58 9.98 -13.87 9.48
C LYS A 58 8.99 -15.04 9.52
N ILE A 59 7.69 -14.76 9.55
CA ILE A 59 6.64 -15.76 9.72
C ILE A 59 5.82 -15.79 8.44
N TRP A 60 6.04 -16.81 7.61
CA TRP A 60 5.48 -16.86 6.26
C TRP A 60 3.94 -16.77 6.23
N ILE A 61 3.26 -17.35 7.23
CA ILE A 61 1.80 -17.30 7.32
C ILE A 61 1.22 -15.91 7.60
N LEU A 62 2.01 -15.00 8.20
CA LEU A 62 1.63 -13.59 8.40
C LEU A 62 2.13 -12.73 7.23
N LEU A 63 3.27 -13.09 6.64
CA LEU A 63 3.86 -12.39 5.50
C LEU A 63 3.02 -12.53 4.23
N VAL A 64 2.47 -13.71 3.96
CA VAL A 64 1.70 -13.96 2.73
C VAL A 64 0.44 -13.09 2.65
N PRO A 65 -0.47 -13.05 3.66
CA PRO A 65 -1.62 -12.16 3.64
C PRO A 65 -1.24 -10.68 3.50
N TYR A 66 -0.15 -10.27 4.16
CA TYR A 66 0.38 -8.92 4.06
C TYR A 66 0.82 -8.58 2.61
N LEU A 67 1.59 -9.46 1.98
CA LEU A 67 2.02 -9.28 0.59
C LEU A 67 0.84 -9.29 -0.38
N THR A 68 -0.13 -10.19 -0.18
CA THR A 68 -1.34 -10.26 -1.01
C THR A 68 -2.08 -8.92 -1.00
N LEU A 69 -2.29 -8.33 0.18
CA LEU A 69 -2.95 -7.02 0.31
C LEU A 69 -2.12 -5.89 -0.28
N TYR A 70 -0.80 -5.90 -0.05
CA TYR A 70 0.11 -4.93 -0.64
C TYR A 70 0.02 -4.94 -2.17
N TRP A 71 0.11 -6.11 -2.81
CA TRP A 71 0.01 -6.23 -4.26
C TRP A 71 -1.38 -5.84 -4.79
N SER A 72 -2.45 -6.25 -4.10
CA SER A 72 -3.82 -5.91 -4.47
C SER A 72 -4.06 -4.39 -4.46
N MET A 73 -3.53 -3.70 -3.44
CA MET A 73 -3.57 -2.25 -3.34
C MET A 73 -2.80 -1.58 -4.50
N ASN A 74 -1.55 -1.99 -4.74
CA ASN A 74 -0.77 -1.38 -5.82
C ASN A 74 -1.47 -1.53 -7.17
N TYR A 75 -2.00 -2.71 -7.47
CA TYR A 75 -2.79 -2.95 -8.68
C TYR A 75 -4.01 -2.01 -8.79
N GLY A 76 -4.74 -1.80 -7.70
CA GLY A 76 -5.87 -0.86 -7.67
C GLY A 76 -5.46 0.57 -8.03
N PHE A 77 -4.34 1.05 -7.50
CA PHE A 77 -3.79 2.36 -7.86
C PHE A 77 -3.43 2.46 -9.34
N PHE A 78 -2.78 1.43 -9.90
CA PHE A 78 -2.44 1.38 -11.32
C PHE A 78 -3.66 1.48 -12.23
N VAL A 79 -4.65 0.60 -12.02
CA VAL A 79 -5.85 0.54 -12.86
C VAL A 79 -6.64 1.85 -12.78
N MET A 80 -6.75 2.44 -11.59
CA MET A 80 -7.51 3.68 -11.42
C MET A 80 -6.81 4.89 -12.01
N ALA A 81 -5.50 5.02 -11.83
CA ALA A 81 -4.74 6.10 -12.43
C ALA A 81 -4.85 6.07 -13.95
N TRP A 82 -4.73 4.89 -14.56
CA TRP A 82 -4.82 4.72 -16.01
C TRP A 82 -6.23 4.96 -16.55
N LYS A 83 -7.26 4.58 -15.80
CA LYS A 83 -8.66 4.88 -16.16
C LYS A 83 -8.98 6.37 -16.08
N ASN A 84 -8.38 7.09 -15.13
CA ASN A 84 -8.65 8.51 -14.94
C ASN A 84 -7.91 9.37 -15.97
N SER A 85 -6.63 9.08 -16.22
CA SER A 85 -5.84 9.79 -17.23
C SER A 85 -4.59 9.01 -17.63
N ARG A 86 -4.26 9.04 -18.94
CA ARG A 86 -3.00 8.49 -19.45
C ARG A 86 -1.78 9.10 -18.78
N VAL A 87 -1.82 10.41 -18.48
CA VAL A 87 -0.69 11.12 -17.84
C VAL A 87 -0.50 10.64 -16.41
N GLN A 88 -1.58 10.54 -15.62
CA GLN A 88 -1.51 10.05 -14.24
C GLN A 88 -1.04 8.60 -14.19
N GLY A 89 -1.53 7.77 -15.12
CA GLY A 89 -1.07 6.40 -15.28
C GLY A 89 0.45 6.32 -15.49
N SER A 90 0.98 7.07 -16.45
CA SER A 90 2.42 7.09 -16.75
C SER A 90 3.26 7.53 -15.55
N ILE A 91 2.78 8.52 -14.78
CA ILE A 91 3.45 8.97 -13.55
C ILE A 91 3.53 7.83 -12.52
N ILE A 92 2.42 7.12 -12.27
CA ILE A 92 2.38 6.00 -11.30
C ILE A 92 3.33 4.87 -11.73
N VAL A 93 3.39 4.54 -13.03
CA VAL A 93 4.35 3.57 -13.56
C VAL A 93 5.79 4.02 -13.31
N GLY A 94 6.12 5.27 -13.62
CA GLY A 94 7.45 5.82 -13.38
C GLY A 94 7.85 5.74 -11.91
N LEU A 95 6.96 6.16 -11.01
CA LEU A 95 7.18 6.11 -9.56
C LEU A 95 7.37 4.67 -9.05
N PHE A 96 6.59 3.72 -9.57
CA PHE A 96 6.72 2.32 -9.19
C PHE A 96 8.04 1.70 -9.65
N ILE A 97 8.49 2.00 -10.88
CA ILE A 97 9.80 1.58 -11.38
C ILE A 97 10.91 2.17 -10.51
N MET A 98 10.84 3.46 -10.19
CA MET A 98 11.80 4.10 -9.28
C MET A 98 11.82 3.43 -7.90
N GLN A 99 10.65 3.10 -7.35
CA GLN A 99 10.52 2.42 -6.08
C GLN A 99 11.16 1.02 -6.11
N LEU A 100 10.93 0.23 -7.16
CA LEU A 100 11.55 -1.08 -7.35
C LEU A 100 13.07 -0.96 -7.42
N THR A 101 13.58 -0.08 -8.29
CA THR A 101 15.02 0.15 -8.46
C THR A 101 15.67 0.59 -7.15
N SER A 102 15.07 1.54 -6.44
CA SER A 102 15.56 2.02 -5.14
C SER A 102 15.59 0.90 -4.09
N ASN A 103 14.56 0.05 -4.05
CA ASN A 103 14.48 -1.06 -3.10
C ASN A 103 15.56 -2.12 -3.36
N ILE A 104 15.76 -2.50 -4.64
CA ILE A 104 16.81 -3.44 -5.06
C ILE A 104 18.20 -2.89 -4.71
N LEU A 105 18.48 -1.64 -5.09
CA LEU A 105 19.77 -1.00 -4.81
C LEU A 105 20.05 -0.90 -3.30
N SER A 106 19.03 -0.58 -2.49
CA SER A 106 19.18 -0.48 -1.04
C SER A 106 19.50 -1.82 -0.38
N HIS A 107 18.96 -2.93 -0.89
CA HIS A 107 19.26 -4.27 -0.38
C HIS A 107 20.60 -4.80 -0.90
N SER A 108 20.98 -4.47 -2.14
CA SER A 108 22.28 -4.83 -2.72
C SER A 108 23.45 -4.18 -1.95
N LYS A 109 23.34 -2.89 -1.61
CA LYS A 109 24.38 -2.15 -0.88
C LYS A 109 24.65 -2.70 0.53
N LYS A 110 23.64 -3.29 1.17
CA LYS A 110 23.77 -3.92 2.49
C LYS A 110 24.53 -5.26 2.46
N SER A 111 24.64 -5.89 1.29
CA SER A 111 25.42 -7.14 1.11
C SER A 111 26.90 -6.90 0.79
N LEU A 112 27.26 -5.68 0.34
CA LEU A 112 28.61 -5.27 -0.03
C LEU A 112 29.39 -4.57 1.10
N SER A 113 28.76 -4.40 2.27
CA SER A 113 29.36 -3.81 3.47
C SER A 113 29.51 -4.85 4.59
N VAL A 114 29.83 -6.09 4.23
CA VAL A 114 30.24 -7.18 5.14
C VAL A 114 31.71 -7.48 4.90
#